data_AF-A0A502EDI0-F1
#
_entry.id   AF-A0A502EDI0-F1
#
_cell.length_a   1.000
_cell.length_b   1.000
_cell.length_c   1.000
_cell.angle_alpha   90.00
_cell.angle_beta   90.00
_cell.angle_gamma   90.00
#
_symmetry.space_group_name_H-M   'P 1'
#
loop_
_entity.id
_entity.type
_entity.pdbx_description
1 polymer ?
#
loop_
_entity_poly.entity_id
_entity_poly.type
_entity_poly.pdbx_seq_one_letter_code
_entity_poly.pdbx_strand_id
1 'polypeptide(L)'
;MTAAGVDDDDSSMAADAMQAAYFRGTLADERELIAAHAQKHRDEVARRIAAGMMSGIPHLRSQVRSHEAELRYLDGLIAKLDRRFAALWAARD
;
A
#
# COMPACT_ATOMS: atom_id res chain seq x y z
N MET A 1 -0.46 17.43 -44.15
CA MET A 1 0.70 17.62 -43.25
C MET A 1 0.14 17.72 -41.84
N THR A 2 0.02 16.58 -41.16
CA THR A 2 -0.49 16.48 -39.77
C THR A 2 0.18 15.29 -39.13
N ALA A 3 1.31 15.54 -38.50
CA ALA A 3 2.11 14.58 -37.73
C ALA A 3 2.53 15.24 -36.39
N ALA A 4 1.56 15.86 -35.71
CA ALA A 4 1.81 16.62 -34.47
C ALA A 4 1.01 16.08 -33.26
N GLY A 5 0.31 14.95 -33.41
CA GLY A 5 -0.55 14.39 -32.36
C GLY A 5 -0.08 13.05 -31.78
N VAL A 6 1.05 12.51 -32.23
CA VAL A 6 1.53 11.18 -31.81
C VAL A 6 2.54 11.28 -30.66
N ASP A 7 3.33 12.35 -30.59
CA ASP A 7 4.39 12.50 -29.58
C ASP A 7 3.87 12.98 -28.21
N ASP A 8 2.77 13.74 -28.19
CA ASP A 8 2.20 14.30 -26.94
C ASP A 8 1.54 13.21 -26.07
N ASP A 9 0.89 12.22 -26.68
CA ASP A 9 0.18 11.15 -25.97
C ASP A 9 1.16 10.14 -25.33
N ASP A 10 2.27 9.87 -26.02
CA ASP A 10 3.32 8.97 -25.53
C ASP A 10 4.14 9.60 -24.39
N SER A 11 4.40 10.91 -24.47
CA SER A 11 5.05 11.66 -23.39
C SER A 11 4.17 11.77 -22.13
N SER A 12 2.86 11.92 -22.31
CA SER A 12 1.87 11.92 -21.23
C SER A 12 1.82 10.57 -20.51
N MET A 13 1.79 9.46 -21.25
CA MET A 13 1.82 8.11 -20.67
C MET A 13 3.11 7.78 -19.94
N ALA A 14 4.26 8.25 -20.43
CA ALA A 14 5.53 8.11 -19.73
C ALA A 14 5.56 8.90 -18.41
N ALA A 15 5.02 10.13 -18.39
CA ALA A 15 4.90 10.94 -17.18
C ALA A 15 3.96 10.30 -16.14
N ASP A 16 2.79 9.82 -16.58
CA ASP A 16 1.84 9.09 -15.75
C ASP A 16 2.47 7.83 -15.13
N ALA A 17 3.27 7.10 -15.90
CA ALA A 17 3.96 5.89 -15.42
C ALA A 17 5.02 6.22 -14.36
N MET A 18 5.77 7.31 -14.50
CA MET A 18 6.74 7.76 -13.50
C MET A 18 6.04 8.14 -12.19
N GLN A 19 4.94 8.91 -12.29
CA GLN A 19 4.16 9.31 -11.13
C GLN A 19 3.51 8.09 -10.45
N ALA A 20 3.02 7.11 -11.23
CA ALA A 20 2.49 5.86 -10.70
C ALA A 20 3.55 5.04 -9.96
N ALA A 21 4.78 4.96 -10.49
CA ALA A 21 5.89 4.28 -9.82
C ALA A 21 6.26 4.96 -8.49
N TYR A 22 6.29 6.29 -8.46
CA TYR A 22 6.50 7.06 -7.24
C TYR A 22 5.43 6.76 -6.18
N PHE A 23 4.15 6.90 -6.54
CA PHE A 23 3.05 6.63 -5.59
C PHE A 23 3.00 5.18 -5.14
N ARG A 24 3.31 4.22 -6.03
CA ARG A 24 3.41 2.82 -5.67
C ARG A 24 4.48 2.60 -4.59
N GLY A 25 5.65 3.24 -4.73
CA GLY A 25 6.71 3.20 -3.72
C GLY A 25 6.23 3.75 -2.37
N THR A 26 5.64 4.95 -2.38
CA THR A 26 5.11 5.56 -1.14
C THR A 26 4.05 4.69 -0.46
N LEU A 27 3.13 4.09 -1.23
CA LEU A 27 2.12 3.18 -0.69
C LEU A 27 2.73 1.90 -0.10
N ALA A 28 3.79 1.38 -0.71
CA ALA A 28 4.52 0.23 -0.19
C ALA A 28 5.22 0.54 1.15
N ASP A 29 5.86 1.71 1.25
CA ASP A 29 6.49 2.17 2.49
C ASP A 29 5.44 2.35 3.61
N GLU A 30 4.32 3.02 3.31
CA GLU A 30 3.21 3.20 4.25
C GLU A 30 2.64 1.85 4.71
N ARG A 31 2.46 0.91 3.78
CA ARG A 31 2.01 -0.44 4.08
C ARG A 31 2.95 -1.17 5.04
N GLU A 32 4.26 -1.05 4.85
CA GLU A 32 5.25 -1.67 5.73
C GLU A 32 5.17 -1.08 7.16
N LEU A 33 5.04 0.25 7.27
CA LEU A 33 4.88 0.93 8.56
C LEU A 33 3.62 0.47 9.30
N ILE A 34 2.48 0.41 8.62
CA ILE A 34 1.22 -0.05 9.23
C ILE A 34 1.30 -1.54 9.62
N ALA A 35 1.96 -2.38 8.80
CA ALA A 35 2.17 -3.78 9.12
C ALA A 35 2.99 -3.95 10.40
N ALA A 36 4.04 -3.15 10.59
CA ALA A 36 4.85 -3.14 11.81
C ALA A 36 4.02 -2.73 13.04
N HIS A 37 3.16 -1.72 12.91
CA HIS A 37 2.24 -1.31 13.99
C HIS A 37 1.23 -2.41 14.35
N ALA A 38 0.63 -3.05 13.35
CA ALA A 38 -0.27 -4.18 13.56
C ALA A 38 0.43 -5.32 14.31
N GLN A 39 1.67 -5.64 13.92
CA GLN A 39 2.46 -6.68 14.58
C GLN A 39 2.78 -6.32 16.03
N LYS A 40 3.21 -5.09 16.30
CA LYS A 40 3.48 -4.60 17.66
C LYS A 40 2.26 -4.73 18.58
N HIS A 41 1.07 -4.40 18.09
CA HIS A 41 -0.17 -4.55 18.86
C HIS A 41 -0.56 -6.02 19.06
N ARG A 42 -0.34 -6.90 18.09
CA ARG A 42 -0.54 -8.35 18.26
C ARG A 42 0.39 -8.93 19.32
N ASP A 43 1.67 -8.55 19.29
CA ASP A 43 2.66 -8.98 20.28
C ASP A 43 2.27 -8.51 21.68
N GLU A 44 1.79 -7.26 21.81
CA GLU A 44 1.31 -6.74 23.09
C GLU A 44 0.07 -7.48 23.61
N VAL A 45 -0.88 -7.84 22.73
CA VAL A 45 -2.02 -8.68 23.12
C VAL A 45 -1.54 -10.04 23.63
N ALA A 46 -0.61 -10.69 22.93
CA ALA A 46 -0.06 -11.97 23.34
C ALA A 46 0.65 -11.89 24.70
N ARG A 47 1.46 -10.83 24.92
CA ARG A 47 2.13 -10.58 26.20
C ARG A 47 1.13 -10.41 27.35
N ARG A 48 0.07 -9.63 27.15
CA ARG A 48 -0.96 -9.41 28.18
C ARG A 48 -1.76 -10.67 28.51
N ILE A 49 -2.08 -11.47 27.50
CA ILE A 49 -2.72 -12.78 27.71
C ILE A 49 -1.82 -13.69 28.55
N ALA A 50 -0.54 -13.80 28.20
CA ALA A 50 0.43 -14.61 28.94
C ALA A 50 0.60 -14.15 30.40
N ALA A 51 0.49 -12.85 30.66
CA ALA A 51 0.56 -12.26 31.99
C ALA A 51 -0.77 -12.30 32.78
N GLY A 52 -1.85 -12.88 32.21
CA GLY A 52 -3.18 -12.88 32.84
C GLY A 52 -3.85 -11.51 32.93
N MET A 53 -3.31 -10.49 32.25
CA MET A 53 -3.82 -9.12 32.26
C MET A 53 -4.89 -8.93 31.18
N MET A 54 -6.16 -9.00 31.55
CA MET A 54 -7.27 -8.88 30.59
C MET A 54 -7.64 -7.43 30.24
N SER A 55 -7.20 -6.45 31.03
CA SER A 55 -7.51 -5.05 30.82
C SER A 55 -6.84 -4.51 29.54
N GLY A 56 -7.61 -3.73 28.76
CA GLY A 56 -7.13 -3.10 27.52
C GLY A 56 -6.97 -4.04 26.32
N ILE A 57 -7.10 -5.37 26.48
CA ILE A 57 -7.06 -6.32 25.34
C ILE A 57 -8.12 -5.98 24.28
N PRO A 58 -9.40 -5.69 24.61
CA PRO A 58 -10.39 -5.35 23.60
C PRO A 58 -10.01 -4.12 22.77
N HIS A 59 -9.38 -3.13 23.40
CA HIS A 59 -8.90 -1.92 22.73
C HIS A 59 -7.76 -2.23 21.75
N LEU A 60 -6.74 -2.98 22.19
CA LEU A 60 -5.64 -3.41 21.33
C LEU A 60 -6.11 -4.25 20.14
N ARG A 61 -7.06 -5.17 20.36
CA ARG A 61 -7.67 -5.94 19.27
C ARG A 61 -8.43 -5.06 18.29
N SER A 62 -9.05 -3.98 18.75
CA SER A 62 -9.69 -3.01 17.87
C SER A 62 -8.68 -2.24 17.02
N GLN A 63 -7.54 -1.85 17.60
CA GLN A 63 -6.44 -1.20 16.87
C GLN A 63 -5.85 -2.14 15.80
N VAL A 64 -5.62 -3.42 16.14
CA VAL A 64 -5.17 -4.43 15.17
C VAL A 64 -6.14 -4.53 13.99
N ARG A 65 -7.45 -4.63 14.25
CA ARG A 65 -8.46 -4.68 13.18
C ARG A 65 -8.47 -3.42 12.32
N SER A 66 -8.23 -2.25 12.92
CA SER A 66 -8.12 -0.98 12.19
C SER A 66 -6.93 -1.00 11.24
N HIS A 67 -5.74 -1.37 11.73
CA HIS A 67 -4.56 -1.51 10.88
C HIS A 67 -4.73 -2.57 9.79
N GLU A 68 -5.41 -3.69 10.08
CA GLU A 68 -5.72 -4.70 9.06
C GLU A 68 -6.66 -4.18 7.97
N ALA A 69 -7.60 -3.30 8.32
CA ALA A 69 -8.46 -2.65 7.33
C ALA A 69 -7.69 -1.67 6.45
N GLU A 70 -6.79 -0.91 7.06
CA GLU A 70 -5.87 0.02 6.37
C GLU A 70 -4.91 -0.73 5.43
N LEU A 71 -4.32 -1.85 5.86
CA LEU A 71 -3.50 -2.70 5.01
C LEU A 71 -4.26 -3.20 3.78
N ARG A 72 -5.50 -3.69 3.96
CA ARG A 72 -6.34 -4.12 2.83
C ARG A 72 -6.65 -2.97 1.87
N TYR A 73 -6.80 -1.75 2.39
CA TYR A 73 -7.01 -0.57 1.57
C TYR A 73 -5.77 -0.24 0.73
N LEU A 74 -4.59 -0.19 1.36
CA LEU A 74 -3.31 0.06 0.70
C LEU A 74 -3.00 -1.02 -0.35
N ASP A 75 -3.19 -2.30 -0.01
CA ASP A 75 -3.08 -3.43 -0.95
C ASP A 75 -3.97 -3.22 -2.18
N GLY A 76 -5.20 -2.74 -1.97
CA GLY A 76 -6.14 -2.43 -3.04
C GLY A 76 -5.70 -1.26 -3.93
N LEU A 77 -5.06 -0.24 -3.37
CA LEU A 77 -4.50 0.88 -4.15
C LEU A 77 -3.30 0.45 -4.98
N ILE A 78 -2.37 -0.28 -4.37
CA ILE A 78 -1.20 -0.84 -5.06
C ILE A 78 -1.66 -1.75 -6.20
N ALA A 79 -2.58 -2.68 -5.96
CA ALA A 79 -3.09 -3.57 -6.99
C ALA A 79 -3.75 -2.83 -8.17
N LYS A 80 -4.39 -1.67 -7.93
CA LYS A 80 -4.97 -0.84 -9.01
C LYS A 80 -3.88 -0.18 -9.85
N LEU A 81 -2.81 0.33 -9.22
CA LEU A 81 -1.65 0.85 -9.94
C LEU A 81 -1.00 -0.27 -10.75
N ASP A 82 -0.78 -1.42 -10.12
CA ASP A 82 -0.19 -2.60 -10.75
C ASP A 82 -0.97 -3.05 -11.97
N ARG A 83 -2.30 -3.13 -11.87
CA ARG A 83 -3.14 -3.48 -13.01
C ARG A 83 -3.10 -2.40 -14.11
N ARG A 84 -3.16 -1.12 -13.76
CA ARG A 84 -3.24 -0.03 -14.76
C ARG A 84 -1.95 0.11 -15.57
N PHE A 85 -0.80 -0.07 -14.94
CA PHE A 85 0.50 0.17 -15.55
C PHE A 85 1.29 -1.11 -15.88
N ALA A 86 0.69 -2.29 -15.73
CA ALA A 86 1.33 -3.60 -15.97
C ALA A 86 2.12 -3.68 -17.29
N ALA A 87 1.50 -3.25 -18.40
CA ALA A 87 2.14 -3.30 -19.72
C ALA A 87 3.36 -2.37 -19.82
N LEU A 88 3.28 -1.19 -19.19
CA LEU A 88 4.35 -0.19 -19.20
C LEU A 88 5.52 -0.59 -18.30
N TRP A 89 5.25 -1.32 -17.22
CA TRP A 89 6.30 -1.85 -16.35
C TRP A 89 7.01 -3.04 -17.01
N ALA A 90 6.27 -3.96 -17.62
CA ALA A 90 6.84 -5.10 -18.34
C ALA A 90 7.71 -4.69 -19.54
N ALA A 91 7.47 -3.51 -20.13
CA ALA A 91 8.27 -2.97 -21.22
C ALA A 91 9.58 -2.29 -20.75
N ARG A 92 9.77 -2.08 -19.44
CA ARG A 92 10.95 -1.42 -18.85
C ARG A 92 11.92 -2.40 -18.15
N ASP A 93 11.49 -3.64 -17.90
CA ASP A 93 12.30 -4.74 -17.36
C ASP A 93 13.02 -5.50 -18.48
#